data_AF-A0A9W8UVH2-F1
#
_entry.id   AF-A0A9W8UVH2-F1
#
_cell.length_a   1.000
_cell.length_b   1.000
_cell.length_c   1.000
_cell.angle_alpha   90.00
_cell.angle_beta   90.00
_cell.angle_gamma   90.00
#
_symmetry.space_group_name_H-M   'P 1'
#
loop_
_entity.id
_entity.type
_entity.pdbx_description
1 polymer ?
#
loop_
_entity_poly.entity_id
_entity_poly.type
_entity_poly.pdbx_seq_one_letter_code
_entity_poly.pdbx_strand_id
1 'polypeptide(L)'
;MTRQNSADEAPQGRHEEAILNTPMASLYEVTKLRNIRSNLAVLPTGGTQQSDFISQGKLGLRDAEALFSTFRETLNAYLWGGLALVHTTLEAARASSTILTAAVLTVTALHVHDGAAAFDICYPIFLELTSHSIFARYHTLDDVRGLCIGAFWLSDVSWKLSGLAVRIAIELNLHQFTTESFRNATAQEFEKARLWYLLYVCDHHFSIAYGRPPMINESGIITSHESALLAPMATTSDLRLHSQVSIFIILSRISQTFGSERSKMIDDSEFRSLRQYDLELGLWRDHWEQLLGK
;
A
#
# COMPACT_ATOMS: atom_id res chain seq x y z
N MET A 1 -51.95 19.90 -38.52
CA MET A 1 -50.62 19.28 -38.38
C MET A 1 -50.45 18.84 -36.94
N THR A 2 -50.48 17.54 -36.66
CA THR A 2 -49.64 16.91 -35.62
C THR A 2 -49.81 15.39 -35.69
N ARG A 3 -48.70 14.71 -36.00
CA ARG A 3 -48.54 13.27 -36.06
C ARG A 3 -48.54 12.69 -34.64
N GLN A 4 -49.13 11.51 -34.48
CA GLN A 4 -48.78 10.56 -33.42
C GLN A 4 -47.31 10.13 -33.59
N ASN A 5 -46.57 10.06 -32.48
CA ASN A 5 -45.35 9.26 -32.27
C ASN A 5 -45.44 8.77 -30.81
N SER A 6 -45.69 7.49 -30.58
CA SER A 6 -44.70 6.42 -30.42
C SER A 6 -44.02 6.47 -29.05
N ALA A 7 -44.26 5.42 -28.27
CA ALA A 7 -43.63 5.14 -27.00
C ALA A 7 -42.15 4.82 -27.23
N ASP A 8 -41.26 5.51 -26.50
CA ASP A 8 -39.87 5.10 -26.35
C ASP A 8 -39.69 4.49 -24.96
N GLU A 9 -39.18 3.26 -24.98
CA GLU A 9 -38.88 2.42 -23.83
C GLU A 9 -37.84 3.07 -22.90
N ALA A 10 -38.07 2.95 -21.59
CA ALA A 10 -37.11 3.38 -20.59
C ALA A 10 -35.81 2.56 -20.69
N PRO A 11 -34.61 3.18 -20.73
CA PRO A 11 -33.38 2.42 -20.64
C PRO A 11 -33.23 1.88 -19.22
N GLN A 12 -33.40 0.56 -19.08
CA GLN A 12 -33.27 -0.22 -17.84
C GLN A 12 -31.83 -0.28 -17.26
N GLY A 13 -30.92 0.62 -17.65
CA GLY A 13 -29.52 0.64 -17.20
C GLY A 13 -29.17 1.65 -16.11
N ARG A 14 -30.10 2.50 -15.66
CA ARG A 14 -29.78 3.65 -14.78
C ARG A 14 -29.99 3.41 -13.28
N HIS A 15 -30.52 2.25 -12.89
CA HIS A 15 -30.88 2.00 -11.49
C HIS A 15 -29.71 1.58 -10.60
N GLU A 16 -28.67 0.93 -11.12
CA GLU A 16 -27.50 0.54 -10.30
C GLU A 16 -26.58 1.73 -9.99
N GLU A 17 -26.34 2.64 -10.95
CA GLU A 17 -25.59 3.88 -10.71
C GLU A 17 -26.31 4.85 -9.75
N ALA A 18 -27.64 4.79 -9.68
CA ALA A 18 -28.43 5.65 -8.80
C ALA A 18 -28.26 5.28 -7.33
N ILE A 19 -28.16 3.98 -7.01
CA ILE A 19 -28.04 3.48 -5.63
C ILE A 19 -26.66 3.82 -5.05
N LEU A 20 -25.59 3.74 -5.86
CA LEU A 20 -24.23 4.09 -5.43
C LEU A 20 -24.02 5.60 -5.23
N ASN A 21 -24.76 6.44 -5.95
CA ASN A 21 -24.65 7.91 -5.87
C ASN A 21 -25.58 8.57 -4.84
N THR A 22 -26.47 7.81 -4.21
CA THR A 22 -27.47 8.35 -3.27
C THR A 22 -26.82 9.04 -2.04
N PRO A 23 -25.79 8.47 -1.39
CA PRO A 23 -25.16 9.13 -0.23
C PRO A 23 -24.45 10.44 -0.59
N MET A 24 -23.79 10.48 -1.75
CA MET A 24 -23.13 11.69 -2.23
C MET A 24 -24.14 12.78 -2.58
N ALA A 25 -25.27 12.43 -3.21
CA ALA A 25 -26.35 13.38 -3.50
C ALA A 25 -26.91 14.02 -2.22
N SER A 26 -27.21 13.21 -1.20
CA SER A 26 -27.67 13.70 0.12
C SER A 26 -26.60 14.53 0.83
N LEU A 27 -25.32 14.15 0.74
CA LEU A 27 -24.21 14.92 1.31
C LEU A 27 -24.08 16.28 0.60
N TYR A 28 -24.20 16.35 -0.71
CA TYR A 28 -24.18 17.62 -1.45
C TYR A 28 -25.38 18.50 -1.14
N GLU A 29 -26.55 17.91 -0.97
CA GLU A 29 -27.78 18.63 -0.60
C GLU A 29 -27.63 19.29 0.78
N VAL A 30 -27.11 18.56 1.76
CA VAL A 30 -26.92 19.04 3.12
C VAL A 30 -25.74 20.02 3.22
N THR A 31 -24.61 19.73 2.57
CA THR A 31 -23.36 20.52 2.72
C THR A 31 -23.25 21.67 1.73
N LYS A 32 -24.03 21.67 0.64
CA LYS A 32 -23.96 22.62 -0.49
C LYS A 32 -22.58 22.67 -1.18
N LEU A 33 -21.71 21.69 -0.98
CA LEU A 33 -20.34 21.66 -1.52
C LEU A 33 -20.33 21.20 -2.99
N ARG A 34 -20.76 22.05 -3.92
CA ARG A 34 -20.98 21.67 -5.35
C ARG A 34 -19.73 21.25 -6.15
N ASN A 35 -18.51 21.43 -5.62
CA ASN A 35 -17.27 21.31 -6.39
C ASN A 35 -16.38 20.08 -6.06
N ILE A 36 -16.85 19.10 -5.26
CA ILE A 36 -16.01 17.94 -4.84
C ILE A 36 -16.13 16.75 -5.82
N ARG A 37 -16.08 17.01 -7.13
CA ARG A 37 -15.99 15.92 -8.11
C ARG A 37 -14.54 15.62 -8.43
N SER A 38 -14.02 14.52 -7.88
CA SER A 38 -12.82 13.87 -8.39
C SER A 38 -13.20 13.10 -9.66
N ASN A 39 -12.91 13.65 -10.84
CA ASN A 39 -13.03 12.88 -12.08
C ASN A 39 -12.08 11.69 -12.01
N LEU A 40 -12.61 10.46 -12.05
CA LEU A 40 -11.82 9.24 -12.18
C LEU A 40 -11.02 9.33 -13.49
N ALA A 41 -9.73 9.58 -13.39
CA ALA A 41 -8.88 9.82 -14.54
C ALA A 41 -8.51 8.49 -15.21
N VAL A 42 -8.81 8.38 -16.51
CA VAL A 42 -8.29 7.33 -17.39
C VAL A 42 -6.77 7.51 -17.50
N LEU A 43 -6.01 6.43 -17.32
CA LEU A 43 -4.56 6.42 -17.53
C LEU A 43 -4.23 6.79 -18.99
N PRO A 44 -3.26 7.68 -19.25
CA PRO A 44 -2.66 7.79 -20.57
C PRO A 44 -1.86 6.51 -20.82
N THR A 45 -2.25 5.72 -21.81
CA THR A 45 -1.39 4.72 -22.43
C THR A 45 -0.32 5.46 -23.24
N GLY A 46 0.86 5.67 -22.65
CA GLY A 46 2.02 6.21 -23.35
C GLY A 46 2.69 7.36 -22.59
N GLY A 47 3.53 6.99 -21.62
CA GLY A 47 4.48 7.94 -21.03
C GLY A 47 5.69 8.06 -21.96
N THR A 48 5.92 9.27 -22.48
CA THR A 48 7.24 9.67 -22.98
C THR A 48 8.23 9.39 -21.86
N GLN A 49 9.21 8.53 -22.10
CA GLN A 49 10.21 8.11 -21.12
C GLN A 49 10.96 9.36 -20.64
N GLN A 50 10.52 9.92 -19.51
CA GLN A 50 11.15 11.08 -18.91
C GLN A 50 12.57 10.66 -18.55
N SER A 51 13.57 11.39 -19.06
CA SER A 51 14.99 11.06 -18.84
C SER A 51 15.27 10.95 -17.34
N ASP A 52 15.52 9.75 -16.85
CA ASP A 52 15.74 9.48 -15.43
C ASP A 52 17.16 9.92 -15.00
N PHE A 53 17.40 9.93 -13.68
CA PHE A 53 18.67 10.41 -13.12
C PHE A 53 19.89 9.57 -13.54
N ILE A 54 19.70 8.30 -13.91
CA ILE A 54 20.75 7.43 -14.44
C ILE A 54 21.08 7.82 -15.88
N SER A 55 20.06 8.10 -16.71
CA SER A 55 20.22 8.60 -18.09
C SER A 55 20.87 9.98 -18.13
N GLN A 56 20.63 10.79 -17.10
CA GLN A 56 21.29 12.07 -16.88
C GLN A 56 22.74 11.94 -16.36
N GLY A 57 23.20 10.72 -16.06
CA GLY A 57 24.55 10.45 -15.58
C GLY A 57 24.80 10.87 -14.13
N LYS A 58 23.76 11.12 -13.32
CA LYS A 58 23.93 11.45 -11.90
C LYS A 58 24.49 10.28 -11.10
N LEU A 59 24.11 9.06 -11.47
CA LEU A 59 24.69 7.81 -10.97
C LEU A 59 25.07 6.94 -12.17
N GLY A 60 26.27 6.33 -12.14
CA GLY A 60 26.74 5.44 -13.19
C GLY A 60 25.85 4.19 -13.30
N LEU A 61 25.58 3.75 -14.53
CA LEU A 61 24.72 2.58 -14.79
C LEU A 61 25.23 1.33 -14.08
N ARG A 62 26.54 1.08 -14.10
CA ARG A 62 27.17 -0.09 -13.45
C ARG A 62 26.96 -0.09 -11.93
N ASP A 63 27.09 1.08 -11.30
CA ASP A 63 26.88 1.22 -9.85
C ASP A 63 25.40 1.03 -9.52
N ALA A 64 24.50 1.59 -10.34
CA ALA A 64 23.07 1.39 -10.21
C ALA A 64 22.67 -0.09 -10.33
N GLU A 65 23.22 -0.82 -11.30
CA GLU A 65 22.97 -2.26 -11.49
C GLU A 65 23.46 -3.07 -10.29
N ALA A 66 24.67 -2.79 -9.79
CA ALA A 66 25.25 -3.47 -8.64
C ALA A 66 24.40 -3.26 -7.36
N LEU A 67 23.99 -2.02 -7.11
CA LEU A 67 23.11 -1.68 -5.98
C LEU A 67 21.74 -2.35 -6.14
N PHE A 68 21.13 -2.31 -7.32
CA PHE A 68 19.84 -2.95 -7.57
C PHE A 68 19.89 -4.47 -7.36
N SER A 69 20.93 -5.14 -7.88
CA SER A 69 21.12 -6.59 -7.71
C SER A 69 21.26 -6.93 -6.23
N THR A 70 22.07 -6.15 -5.50
CA THR A 70 22.27 -6.31 -4.05
C THR A 70 20.95 -6.19 -3.29
N PHE A 71 20.13 -5.18 -3.59
CA PHE A 71 18.81 -5.03 -2.98
C PHE A 71 17.95 -6.26 -3.17
N ARG A 72 17.83 -6.69 -4.43
CA ARG A 72 16.96 -7.78 -4.85
C ARG A 72 17.34 -9.09 -4.16
N GLU A 73 18.64 -9.35 -4.03
CA GLU A 73 19.18 -10.60 -3.47
C GLU A 73 19.22 -10.63 -1.95
N THR A 74 19.24 -9.46 -1.29
CA THR A 74 19.41 -9.39 0.17
C THR A 74 18.27 -8.63 0.84
N LEU A 75 18.19 -7.31 0.63
CA LEU A 75 17.31 -6.41 1.38
C LEU A 75 15.82 -6.66 1.10
N ASN A 76 15.46 -7.05 -0.12
CA ASN A 76 14.07 -7.31 -0.49
C ASN A 76 13.45 -8.44 0.34
N ALA A 77 14.22 -9.46 0.72
CA ALA A 77 13.72 -10.59 1.49
C ALA A 77 13.17 -10.20 2.87
N TYR A 78 13.69 -9.11 3.47
CA TYR A 78 13.18 -8.57 4.74
C TYR A 78 11.84 -7.84 4.59
N LEU A 79 11.49 -7.42 3.38
CA LEU A 79 10.24 -6.72 3.07
C LEU A 79 9.15 -7.72 2.71
N TRP A 80 8.47 -8.24 3.74
CA TRP A 80 7.32 -9.15 3.59
C TRP A 80 7.63 -10.38 2.74
N GLY A 81 8.85 -10.91 2.82
CA GLY A 81 9.27 -12.07 2.03
C GLY A 81 9.59 -11.76 0.56
N GLY A 82 9.98 -10.53 0.22
CA GLY A 82 10.37 -10.17 -1.14
C GLY A 82 9.25 -9.60 -2.00
N LEU A 83 8.10 -9.26 -1.42
CA LEU A 83 6.93 -8.78 -2.17
C LEU A 83 7.03 -7.31 -2.59
N ALA A 84 7.93 -6.53 -1.99
CA ALA A 84 8.03 -5.10 -2.22
C ALA A 84 8.67 -4.76 -3.59
N LEU A 85 9.75 -5.45 -3.99
CA LEU A 85 10.33 -5.33 -5.33
C LEU A 85 9.94 -6.52 -6.19
N VAL A 86 9.14 -6.26 -7.23
CA VAL A 86 8.66 -7.28 -8.18
C VAL A 86 9.52 -7.42 -9.44
N HIS A 87 10.35 -6.40 -9.73
CA HIS A 87 11.15 -6.35 -10.95
C HIS A 87 12.44 -7.15 -10.80
N THR A 88 12.75 -7.93 -11.84
CA THR A 88 13.98 -8.71 -11.88
C THR A 88 15.16 -7.91 -12.41
N THR A 89 14.96 -6.84 -13.18
CA THR A 89 16.06 -6.04 -13.72
C THR A 89 15.90 -4.56 -13.39
N LEU A 90 17.03 -3.84 -13.39
CA LEU A 90 17.06 -2.40 -13.18
C LEU A 90 16.28 -1.69 -14.29
N GLU A 91 16.39 -2.14 -15.54
CA GLU A 91 15.69 -1.54 -16.68
C GLU A 91 14.17 -1.61 -16.52
N ALA A 92 13.65 -2.74 -16.05
CA ALA A 92 12.21 -2.91 -15.81
C ALA A 92 11.72 -1.97 -14.70
N ALA A 93 12.47 -1.86 -13.59
CA ALA A 93 12.15 -0.92 -12.52
C ALA A 93 12.23 0.54 -12.97
N ARG A 94 13.23 0.90 -13.78
CA ARG A 94 13.39 2.26 -14.35
C ARG A 94 12.25 2.62 -15.29
N ALA A 95 11.83 1.67 -16.12
CA ALA A 95 10.72 1.85 -17.04
C ALA A 95 9.38 2.00 -16.31
N SER A 96 9.23 1.39 -15.14
CA SER A 96 7.97 1.40 -14.39
C SER A 96 7.83 2.56 -13.42
N SER A 97 8.87 2.88 -12.66
CA SER A 97 8.87 3.98 -11.68
C SER A 97 10.27 4.48 -11.35
N THR A 98 10.47 5.78 -11.56
CA THR A 98 11.70 6.46 -11.14
C THR A 98 11.77 6.56 -9.61
N ILE A 99 10.63 6.63 -8.91
CA ILE A 99 10.55 6.63 -7.44
C ILE A 99 11.00 5.28 -6.89
N LEU A 100 10.49 4.18 -7.43
CA LEU A 100 10.90 2.83 -7.04
C LEU A 100 12.41 2.65 -7.20
N THR A 101 12.92 3.03 -8.38
CA THR A 101 14.35 2.92 -8.67
C THR A 101 15.16 3.74 -7.67
N ALA A 102 14.83 5.02 -7.47
CA ALA A 102 15.54 5.87 -6.52
C ALA A 102 15.48 5.32 -5.08
N ALA A 103 14.34 4.80 -4.64
CA ALA A 103 14.18 4.20 -3.31
C ALA A 103 15.09 2.98 -3.14
N VAL A 104 15.06 2.04 -4.09
CA VAL A 104 15.89 0.82 -4.06
C VAL A 104 17.38 1.17 -4.00
N LEU A 105 17.85 2.07 -4.88
CA LEU A 105 19.25 2.45 -4.92
C LEU A 105 19.68 3.20 -3.66
N THR A 106 18.85 4.12 -3.17
CA THR A 106 19.08 4.86 -1.92
C THR A 106 19.21 3.90 -0.74
N VAL A 107 18.23 3.01 -0.56
CA VAL A 107 18.23 2.07 0.57
C VAL A 107 19.42 1.12 0.49
N THR A 108 19.78 0.65 -0.69
CA THR A 108 20.94 -0.25 -0.83
C THR A 108 22.24 0.48 -0.53
N ALA A 109 22.39 1.69 -1.07
CA ALA A 109 23.56 2.53 -0.81
C ALA A 109 23.75 2.81 0.69
N LEU A 110 22.66 2.91 1.46
CA LEU A 110 22.73 3.07 2.92
C LEU A 110 23.33 1.85 3.64
N HIS A 111 23.20 0.65 3.08
CA HIS A 111 23.54 -0.61 3.76
C HIS A 111 24.81 -1.29 3.24
N VAL A 112 25.37 -0.85 2.12
CA VAL A 112 26.64 -1.39 1.58
C VAL A 112 27.84 -0.61 2.09
N HIS A 113 28.97 -1.30 2.31
CA HIS A 113 30.16 -0.73 2.95
C HIS A 113 30.71 0.54 2.26
N ASP A 114 30.73 0.58 0.93
CA ASP A 114 31.24 1.73 0.14
C ASP A 114 30.10 2.55 -0.50
N GLY A 115 28.91 2.54 0.11
CA GLY A 115 27.71 3.14 -0.49
C GLY A 115 27.53 4.63 -0.25
N ALA A 116 28.36 5.27 0.59
CA ALA A 116 28.17 6.66 1.02
C ALA A 116 28.02 7.65 -0.15
N ALA A 117 28.91 7.60 -1.14
CA ALA A 117 28.83 8.48 -2.30
C ALA A 117 27.55 8.27 -3.13
N ALA A 118 27.13 7.01 -3.31
CA ALA A 118 25.88 6.69 -4.01
C ALA A 118 24.65 7.13 -3.18
N PHE A 119 24.72 7.03 -1.85
CA PHE A 119 23.67 7.47 -0.96
C PHE A 119 23.49 8.99 -1.01
N ASP A 120 24.58 9.76 -0.93
CA ASP A 120 24.59 11.23 -1.04
C ASP A 120 24.00 11.72 -2.37
N ILE A 121 24.06 10.91 -3.42
CA ILE A 121 23.42 11.18 -4.71
C ILE A 121 21.95 10.76 -4.71
N CYS A 122 21.66 9.52 -4.33
CA CYS A 122 20.34 8.93 -4.50
C CYS A 122 19.32 9.47 -3.50
N TYR A 123 19.71 9.71 -2.25
CA TYR A 123 18.78 10.14 -1.21
C TYR A 123 18.13 11.50 -1.50
N PRO A 124 18.86 12.57 -1.88
CA PRO A 124 18.24 13.83 -2.27
C PRO A 124 17.31 13.69 -3.49
N ILE A 125 17.72 12.88 -4.48
CA ILE A 125 16.90 12.60 -5.67
C ILE A 125 15.59 11.91 -5.27
N PHE A 126 15.66 10.90 -4.40
CA PHE A 126 14.48 10.20 -3.90
C PHE A 126 13.51 11.15 -3.18
N LEU A 127 14.03 12.04 -2.33
CA LEU A 127 13.19 13.05 -1.65
C LEU A 127 12.56 14.05 -2.62
N GLU A 128 13.31 14.51 -3.64
CA GLU A 128 12.81 15.41 -4.67
C GLU A 128 11.67 14.77 -5.47
N LEU A 129 11.87 13.53 -5.93
CA LEU A 129 10.85 12.76 -6.66
C LEU A 129 9.59 12.55 -5.83
N THR A 130 9.76 12.19 -4.55
CA THR A 130 8.66 12.04 -3.59
C THR A 130 7.91 13.36 -3.38
N SER A 131 8.62 14.49 -3.30
CA SER A 131 8.00 15.80 -3.17
C SER A 131 7.16 16.15 -4.39
N HIS A 132 7.65 15.84 -5.60
CA HIS A 132 6.89 16.06 -6.84
C HIS A 132 5.68 15.13 -6.96
N SER A 133 5.78 13.89 -6.45
CA SER A 133 4.67 12.93 -6.54
C SER A 133 3.42 13.39 -5.79
N ILE A 134 3.54 14.24 -4.77
CA ILE A 134 2.39 14.79 -4.02
C ILE A 134 1.38 15.51 -4.93
N PHE A 135 1.84 16.13 -6.02
CA PHE A 135 1.00 16.87 -6.97
C PHE A 135 0.95 16.22 -8.35
N ALA A 136 1.48 15.00 -8.49
CA ALA A 136 1.46 14.30 -9.75
C ALA A 136 0.02 13.88 -10.09
N ARG A 137 -0.32 13.94 -11.38
CA ARG A 137 -1.65 13.57 -11.86
C ARG A 137 -1.86 12.05 -11.95
N TYR A 138 -0.77 11.31 -12.09
CA TYR A 138 -0.79 9.88 -12.36
C TYR A 138 0.24 9.18 -11.49
N HIS A 139 -0.14 8.01 -11.01
CA HIS A 139 0.67 7.15 -10.18
C HIS A 139 0.64 5.72 -10.68
N THR A 140 1.68 4.98 -10.37
CA THR A 140 1.81 3.55 -10.64
C THR A 140 1.81 2.76 -9.33
N LEU A 141 1.56 1.45 -9.40
CA LEU A 141 1.74 0.55 -8.25
C LEU A 141 3.20 0.56 -7.76
N ASP A 142 4.15 0.83 -8.66
CA ASP A 142 5.56 0.85 -8.33
C ASP A 142 5.99 2.13 -7.63
N ASP A 143 5.32 3.26 -7.87
CA ASP A 143 5.51 4.46 -7.03
C ASP A 143 5.15 4.14 -5.57
N VAL A 144 4.03 3.46 -5.35
CA VAL A 144 3.59 3.02 -4.02
C VAL A 144 4.61 2.06 -3.40
N ARG A 145 5.12 1.07 -4.15
CA ARG A 145 6.18 0.16 -3.67
C ARG A 145 7.45 0.90 -3.30
N GLY A 146 7.89 1.87 -4.12
CA GLY A 146 9.06 2.70 -3.85
C GLY A 146 8.90 3.49 -2.55
N LEU A 147 7.73 4.08 -2.33
CA LEU A 147 7.42 4.77 -1.08
C LEU A 147 7.39 3.82 0.13
N CYS A 148 6.85 2.60 -0.01
CA CYS A 148 6.89 1.59 1.05
C CYS A 148 8.32 1.14 1.40
N ILE A 149 9.16 0.91 0.38
CA ILE A 149 10.58 0.56 0.56
C ILE A 149 11.30 1.70 1.31
N GLY A 150 11.14 2.94 0.84
CA GLY A 150 11.70 4.09 1.53
C GLY A 150 11.16 4.22 2.95
N ALA A 151 9.86 3.97 3.16
CA ALA A 151 9.24 4.07 4.47
C ALA A 151 9.86 3.09 5.48
N PHE A 152 10.07 1.84 5.06
CA PHE A 152 10.60 0.78 5.91
C PHE A 152 12.04 1.04 6.35
N TRP A 153 12.89 1.56 5.45
CA TRP A 153 14.33 1.64 5.69
C TRP A 153 14.83 3.04 6.09
N LEU A 154 14.08 4.11 5.80
CA LEU A 154 14.51 5.49 6.04
C LEU A 154 13.74 6.10 7.21
N SER A 155 14.21 5.85 8.44
CA SER A 155 13.53 6.20 9.70
C SER A 155 13.02 7.63 9.76
N ASP A 156 13.82 8.61 9.33
CA ASP A 156 13.54 10.04 9.48
C ASP A 156 12.34 10.52 8.64
N VAL A 157 12.03 9.79 7.56
CA VAL A 157 10.94 10.09 6.63
C VAL A 157 9.87 9.01 6.60
N SER A 158 10.09 7.89 7.31
CA SER A 158 9.27 6.68 7.33
C SER A 158 7.76 6.94 7.39
N TRP A 159 7.30 7.69 8.39
CA TRP A 159 5.88 7.97 8.57
C TRP A 159 5.28 8.84 7.46
N LYS A 160 6.04 9.82 6.95
CA LYS A 160 5.59 10.69 5.85
C LYS A 160 5.43 9.87 4.56
N LEU A 161 6.40 9.00 4.28
CA LEU A 161 6.38 8.11 3.13
C LEU A 161 5.23 7.11 3.21
N SER A 162 5.03 6.48 4.37
CA SER A 162 3.90 5.56 4.62
C SER A 162 2.56 6.26 4.35
N GLY A 163 2.36 7.45 4.93
CA GLY A 163 1.10 8.19 4.73
C GLY A 163 0.88 8.63 3.28
N LEU A 164 1.94 9.02 2.56
CA LEU A 164 1.85 9.33 1.14
C LEU A 164 1.53 8.09 0.29
N ALA A 165 2.16 6.95 0.60
CA ALA A 165 1.91 5.69 -0.09
C ALA A 165 0.44 5.25 0.06
N VAL A 166 -0.13 5.37 1.27
CA VAL A 166 -1.55 5.08 1.53
C VAL A 166 -2.46 6.00 0.72
N ARG A 167 -2.17 7.31 0.66
CA ARG A 167 -2.97 8.27 -0.12
C ARG A 167 -2.98 7.93 -1.61
N ILE A 168 -1.81 7.70 -2.19
CA ILE A 168 -1.69 7.32 -3.60
C ILE A 168 -2.39 5.98 -3.87
N ALA A 169 -2.26 5.00 -2.98
CA ALA A 169 -2.98 3.74 -3.11
C ALA A 169 -4.51 3.90 -3.06
N ILE A 170 -5.02 4.83 -2.26
CA ILE A 170 -6.44 5.16 -2.22
C ILE A 170 -6.87 5.79 -3.56
N GLU A 171 -6.08 6.70 -4.13
CA GLU A 171 -6.33 7.29 -5.46
C GLU A 171 -6.33 6.25 -6.58
N LEU A 172 -5.48 5.22 -6.47
CA LEU A 172 -5.45 4.06 -7.36
C LEU A 172 -6.56 3.03 -7.09
N ASN A 173 -7.47 3.33 -6.15
CA ASN A 173 -8.59 2.48 -5.71
C ASN A 173 -8.16 1.10 -5.19
N LEU A 174 -6.96 0.99 -4.60
CA LEU A 174 -6.48 -0.29 -4.05
C LEU A 174 -7.29 -0.77 -2.84
N HIS A 175 -8.10 0.10 -2.24
CA HIS A 175 -8.94 -0.19 -1.08
C HIS A 175 -10.32 -0.79 -1.42
N GLN A 176 -10.68 -0.87 -2.72
CA GLN A 176 -12.05 -1.17 -3.16
C GLN A 176 -12.27 -2.61 -3.67
N PHE A 177 -11.30 -3.51 -3.52
CA PHE A 177 -11.48 -4.89 -4.01
C PHE A 177 -12.41 -5.72 -3.11
N THR A 178 -13.10 -6.69 -3.70
CA THR A 178 -13.98 -7.62 -2.97
C THR A 178 -13.28 -8.97 -2.75
N THR A 179 -13.44 -9.52 -1.55
CA THR A 179 -12.77 -10.75 -1.12
C THR A 179 -13.33 -12.01 -1.81
N GLU A 180 -14.59 -11.99 -2.25
CA GLU A 180 -15.23 -13.08 -2.99
C GLU A 180 -14.57 -13.32 -4.36
N SER A 181 -13.83 -12.34 -4.88
CA SER A 181 -13.20 -12.39 -6.20
C SER A 181 -11.91 -13.23 -6.24
N PHE A 182 -11.25 -13.49 -5.10
CA PHE A 182 -9.86 -13.98 -5.11
C PHE A 182 -9.61 -15.31 -5.82
N ARG A 183 -10.58 -16.23 -5.82
CA ARG A 183 -10.45 -17.51 -6.54
C ARG A 183 -10.33 -17.33 -8.06
N ASN A 184 -10.94 -16.27 -8.58
CA ASN A 184 -11.00 -15.96 -10.01
C ASN A 184 -10.30 -14.63 -10.35
N ALA A 185 -9.57 -14.04 -9.39
CA ALA A 185 -8.92 -12.76 -9.56
C ALA A 185 -7.85 -12.87 -10.65
N THR A 186 -7.77 -11.83 -11.47
CA THR A 186 -6.65 -11.66 -12.41
C THR A 186 -5.36 -11.36 -11.64
N ALA A 187 -4.21 -11.60 -12.27
CA ALA A 187 -2.91 -11.24 -11.70
C ALA A 187 -2.85 -9.77 -11.26
N GLN A 188 -3.40 -8.86 -12.07
CA GLN A 188 -3.42 -7.44 -11.78
C GLN A 188 -4.27 -7.10 -10.54
N GLU A 189 -5.45 -7.71 -10.39
CA GLU A 189 -6.31 -7.49 -9.23
C GLU A 189 -5.67 -8.03 -7.95
N PHE A 190 -5.02 -9.19 -8.03
CA PHE A 190 -4.31 -9.75 -6.89
C PHE A 190 -3.12 -8.90 -6.46
N GLU A 191 -2.32 -8.37 -7.42
CA GLU A 191 -1.22 -7.44 -7.10
C GLU A 191 -1.71 -6.19 -6.37
N LYS A 192 -2.87 -5.65 -6.77
CA LYS A 192 -3.49 -4.51 -6.09
C LYS A 192 -3.87 -4.85 -4.65
N ALA A 193 -4.50 -5.99 -4.43
CA ALA A 193 -4.88 -6.46 -3.10
C ALA A 193 -3.66 -6.73 -2.22
N ARG A 194 -2.64 -7.41 -2.75
CA ARG A 194 -1.38 -7.66 -2.06
C ARG A 194 -0.73 -6.36 -1.60
N LEU A 195 -0.66 -5.36 -2.49
CA LEU A 195 -0.06 -4.07 -2.15
C LEU A 195 -0.88 -3.32 -1.08
N TRP A 196 -2.20 -3.46 -1.07
CA TRP A 196 -3.05 -2.90 -0.02
C TRP A 196 -2.80 -3.56 1.35
N TYR A 197 -2.67 -4.89 1.41
CA TYR A 197 -2.33 -5.59 2.66
C TYR A 197 -0.91 -5.25 3.16
N LEU A 198 0.05 -5.08 2.24
CA LEU A 198 1.39 -4.58 2.57
C LEU A 198 1.33 -3.18 3.19
N LEU A 199 0.53 -2.28 2.60
CA LEU A 199 0.32 -0.94 3.14
C LEU A 199 -0.35 -0.95 4.51
N TYR A 200 -1.32 -1.84 4.74
CA TYR A 200 -1.95 -2.02 6.05
C TYR A 200 -0.89 -2.34 7.11
N VAL A 201 -0.03 -3.32 6.84
CA VAL A 201 1.06 -3.68 7.77
C VAL A 201 2.02 -2.51 7.98
N CYS A 202 2.42 -1.83 6.90
CA CYS A 202 3.33 -0.68 6.95
C CYS A 202 2.77 0.47 7.80
N ASP A 203 1.53 0.88 7.54
CA ASP A 203 0.85 1.97 8.24
C ASP A 203 0.66 1.66 9.73
N HIS A 204 0.22 0.44 10.05
CA HIS A 204 -0.01 0.03 11.43
C HIS A 204 1.28 -0.15 12.24
N HIS A 205 2.36 -0.60 11.60
CA HIS A 205 3.68 -0.65 12.23
C HIS A 205 4.12 0.75 12.68
N PHE A 206 4.06 1.76 11.80
CA PHE A 206 4.47 3.11 12.16
C PHE A 206 3.49 3.82 13.09
N SER A 207 2.19 3.54 12.96
CA SER A 207 1.15 4.00 13.87
C SER A 207 1.48 3.60 15.32
N ILE A 208 1.76 2.31 15.55
CA ILE A 208 2.09 1.79 16.88
C ILE A 208 3.46 2.31 17.34
N ALA A 209 4.50 2.20 16.49
CA ALA A 209 5.86 2.59 16.87
C ALA A 209 5.99 4.07 17.24
N TYR A 210 5.22 4.95 16.57
CA TYR A 210 5.26 6.39 16.81
C TYR A 210 4.10 6.91 17.67
N GLY A 211 3.18 6.05 18.10
CA GLY A 211 2.00 6.44 18.88
C GLY A 211 1.08 7.40 18.13
N ARG A 212 0.89 7.18 16.83
CA ARG A 212 0.07 8.02 15.94
C ARG A 212 -1.11 7.20 15.41
N PRO A 213 -2.27 7.79 15.12
CA PRO A 213 -3.39 7.05 14.52
C PRO A 213 -3.01 6.46 13.15
N PRO A 214 -3.45 5.22 12.81
CA PRO A 214 -3.29 4.67 11.47
C PRO A 214 -4.19 5.40 10.47
N MET A 215 -3.81 5.38 9.20
CA MET A 215 -4.61 5.89 8.08
C MET A 215 -5.56 4.84 7.51
N ILE A 216 -5.18 3.57 7.53
CA ILE A 216 -6.03 2.47 7.08
C ILE A 216 -6.84 1.98 8.28
N ASN A 217 -8.17 1.97 8.16
CA ASN A 217 -9.02 1.43 9.21
C ASN A 217 -9.18 -0.08 9.07
N GLU A 218 -9.45 -0.75 10.19
CA GLU A 218 -9.94 -2.12 10.17
C GLU A 218 -11.29 -2.15 9.42
N SER A 219 -11.38 -2.98 8.39
CA SER A 219 -12.57 -3.15 7.54
C SER A 219 -12.81 -4.62 7.27
N GLY A 220 -13.99 -4.97 6.73
CA GLY A 220 -14.31 -6.37 6.39
C GLY A 220 -13.29 -7.03 5.45
N ILE A 221 -12.66 -6.23 4.57
CA ILE A 221 -11.58 -6.66 3.68
C ILE A 221 -10.34 -7.03 4.49
N ILE A 222 -9.94 -6.16 5.42
CA ILE A 222 -8.78 -6.39 6.30
C ILE A 222 -9.02 -7.59 7.21
N THR A 223 -10.19 -7.73 7.83
CA THR A 223 -10.47 -8.85 8.72
C THR A 223 -10.61 -10.18 7.98
N SER A 224 -10.97 -10.16 6.69
CA SER A 224 -11.10 -11.36 5.86
C SER A 224 -9.85 -11.63 5.01
N HIS A 225 -8.69 -11.14 5.44
CA HIS A 225 -7.46 -11.13 4.64
C HIS A 225 -7.02 -12.53 4.17
N GLU A 226 -7.28 -13.59 4.94
CA GLU A 226 -6.90 -14.97 4.59
C GLU A 226 -7.59 -15.47 3.32
N SER A 227 -8.71 -14.88 2.91
CA SER A 227 -9.36 -15.19 1.63
C SER A 227 -8.45 -14.95 0.42
N ALA A 228 -7.49 -14.01 0.52
CA ALA A 228 -6.50 -13.76 -0.52
C ALA A 228 -5.55 -14.95 -0.73
N LEU A 229 -5.31 -15.77 0.31
CA LEU A 229 -4.48 -16.97 0.22
C LEU A 229 -5.14 -18.09 -0.60
N LEU A 230 -6.43 -17.98 -0.92
CA LEU A 230 -7.15 -18.89 -1.81
C LEU A 230 -6.90 -18.58 -3.30
N ALA A 231 -6.27 -17.45 -3.61
CA ALA A 231 -5.96 -17.08 -4.99
C ALA A 231 -4.94 -18.07 -5.59
N PRO A 232 -5.10 -18.51 -6.86
CA PRO A 232 -4.17 -19.45 -7.50
C PRO A 232 -2.72 -18.99 -7.58
N MET A 233 -2.49 -17.68 -7.47
CA MET A 233 -1.19 -17.01 -7.57
C MET A 233 -0.60 -16.62 -6.22
N ALA A 234 -1.24 -16.99 -5.11
CA ALA A 234 -0.70 -16.78 -3.77
C ALA A 234 0.57 -17.61 -3.57
N THR A 235 1.54 -17.02 -2.90
CA THR A 235 2.89 -17.58 -2.68
C THR A 235 3.17 -17.75 -1.18
N THR A 236 4.29 -18.41 -0.83
CA THR A 236 4.75 -18.48 0.56
C THR A 236 5.05 -17.10 1.16
N SER A 237 5.44 -16.13 0.34
CA SER A 237 5.63 -14.76 0.80
C SER A 237 4.29 -14.09 1.15
N ASP A 238 3.20 -14.44 0.46
CA ASP A 238 1.85 -13.99 0.82
C ASP A 238 1.42 -14.57 2.18
N LEU A 239 1.75 -15.83 2.50
CA LEU A 239 1.54 -16.38 3.85
C LEU A 239 2.22 -15.53 4.93
N ARG A 240 3.49 -15.13 4.70
CA ARG A 240 4.21 -14.24 5.63
C ARG A 240 3.54 -12.88 5.75
N LEU A 241 3.13 -12.27 4.66
CA LEU A 241 2.39 -11.00 4.67
C LEU A 241 1.10 -11.11 5.49
N HIS A 242 0.30 -12.15 5.27
CA HIS A 242 -0.98 -12.32 5.96
C HIS A 242 -0.83 -12.70 7.45
N SER A 243 0.27 -13.36 7.84
CA SER A 243 0.64 -13.49 9.25
C SER A 243 0.90 -12.14 9.91
N GLN A 244 1.46 -11.18 9.16
CA GLN A 244 1.66 -9.81 9.65
C GLN A 244 0.36 -9.00 9.66
N VAL A 245 -0.52 -9.16 8.67
CA VAL A 245 -1.83 -8.51 8.68
C VAL A 245 -2.61 -8.91 9.94
N SER A 246 -2.70 -10.20 10.23
CA SER A 246 -3.43 -10.71 11.41
C SER A 246 -2.85 -10.23 12.75
N ILE A 247 -1.52 -10.23 12.92
CA ILE A 247 -0.93 -9.73 14.17
C ILE A 247 -1.15 -8.22 14.32
N PHE A 248 -1.07 -7.45 13.24
CA PHE A 248 -1.30 -6.01 13.32
C PHE A 248 -2.77 -5.65 13.58
N ILE A 249 -3.73 -6.49 13.19
CA ILE A 249 -5.14 -6.34 13.65
C ILE A 249 -5.19 -6.43 15.19
N ILE A 250 -4.58 -7.46 15.77
CA ILE A 250 -4.57 -7.66 17.23
C ILE A 250 -3.83 -6.53 17.93
N LEU A 251 -2.60 -6.21 17.50
CA LEU A 251 -1.77 -5.17 18.09
C LEU A 251 -2.41 -3.77 18.00
N SER A 252 -3.18 -3.50 16.96
CA SER A 252 -3.89 -2.23 16.80
C SER A 252 -5.04 -2.10 17.78
N ARG A 253 -5.80 -3.17 18.00
CA ARG A 253 -6.87 -3.22 19.02
C ARG A 253 -6.30 -3.09 20.43
N ILE A 254 -5.17 -3.73 20.71
CA ILE A 254 -4.40 -3.54 21.95
C ILE A 254 -4.00 -2.07 22.10
N SER A 255 -3.36 -1.49 21.08
CA SER A 255 -2.93 -0.09 21.10
C SER A 255 -4.09 0.89 21.27
N GLN A 256 -5.27 0.60 20.72
CA GLN A 256 -6.46 1.44 20.91
C GLN A 256 -7.04 1.32 22.32
N THR A 257 -6.99 0.12 22.90
CA THR A 257 -7.51 -0.16 24.24
C THR A 257 -6.63 0.45 25.33
N PHE A 258 -5.30 0.34 25.19
CA PHE A 258 -4.35 0.73 26.24
C PHE A 258 -3.50 1.98 25.91
N GLY A 259 -3.50 2.46 24.67
CA GLY A 259 -2.53 3.47 24.20
C GLY A 259 -2.90 4.93 24.46
N SER A 260 -4.15 5.24 24.82
CA SER A 260 -4.62 6.63 24.97
C SER A 260 -4.11 7.31 26.25
N GLU A 261 -3.87 6.57 27.34
CA GLU A 261 -3.41 7.14 28.61
C GLU A 261 -2.38 6.24 29.32
N ARG A 262 -1.08 6.47 29.07
CA ARG A 262 0.03 5.72 29.72
C ARG A 262 0.06 5.79 31.25
N SER A 263 -0.66 6.73 31.85
CA SER A 263 -0.75 6.95 33.30
C SER A 263 -2.03 6.42 33.94
N LYS A 264 -2.97 5.87 33.16
CA LYS A 264 -4.22 5.33 33.68
C LYS A 264 -3.96 3.97 34.34
N MET A 265 -4.49 3.78 35.54
CA MET A 265 -4.50 2.48 36.18
C MET A 265 -5.46 1.54 35.46
N ILE A 266 -5.00 0.32 35.18
CA ILE A 266 -5.77 -0.72 34.51
C ILE A 266 -6.98 -1.09 35.40
N ASP A 267 -8.19 -0.95 34.88
CA ASP A 267 -9.42 -1.38 35.56
C ASP A 267 -9.74 -2.87 35.33
N ASP A 268 -10.69 -3.43 36.08
CA ASP A 268 -11.07 -4.86 35.97
C ASP A 268 -11.60 -5.26 34.58
N SER A 269 -12.18 -4.33 33.81
CA SER A 269 -12.56 -4.56 32.41
C SER A 269 -11.34 -4.68 31.52
N GLU A 270 -10.34 -3.81 31.70
CA GLU A 270 -9.08 -3.81 30.96
C GLU A 270 -8.24 -5.06 31.27
N PHE A 271 -8.30 -5.60 32.50
CA PHE A 271 -7.70 -6.92 32.81
C PHE A 271 -8.35 -8.09 32.06
N ARG A 272 -9.66 -8.03 31.80
CA ARG A 272 -10.34 -9.03 30.96
C ARG A 272 -9.90 -8.91 29.51
N SER A 273 -9.84 -7.69 28.98
CA SER A 273 -9.33 -7.42 27.64
C SER A 273 -7.88 -7.91 27.48
N LEU A 274 -7.02 -7.69 28.48
CA LEU A 274 -5.64 -8.16 28.45
C LEU A 274 -5.53 -9.69 28.29
N ARG A 275 -6.32 -10.44 29.08
CA ARG A 275 -6.37 -11.91 28.97
C ARG A 275 -6.93 -12.38 27.63
N GLN A 276 -7.92 -11.66 27.10
CA GLN A 276 -8.46 -11.96 25.78
C GLN A 276 -7.39 -11.76 24.70
N TYR A 277 -6.65 -10.65 24.73
CA TYR A 277 -5.60 -10.39 23.76
C TYR A 277 -4.43 -11.37 23.89
N ASP A 278 -4.05 -11.78 25.09
CA ASP A 278 -3.05 -12.83 25.31
C ASP A 278 -3.47 -14.15 24.64
N LEU A 279 -4.74 -14.53 24.78
CA LEU A 279 -5.30 -15.69 24.08
C LEU A 279 -5.29 -15.50 22.56
N GLU A 280 -5.71 -14.34 22.05
CA GLU A 280 -5.68 -14.05 20.60
C GLU A 280 -4.26 -14.12 20.03
N LEU A 281 -3.26 -13.58 20.74
CA LEU A 281 -1.85 -13.67 20.37
C LEU A 281 -1.33 -15.12 20.38
N GLY A 282 -1.74 -15.92 21.38
CA GLY A 282 -1.42 -17.35 21.44
C GLY A 282 -2.02 -18.13 20.26
N LEU A 283 -3.30 -17.91 19.96
CA LEU A 283 -3.97 -18.53 18.81
C LEU A 283 -3.36 -18.12 17.49
N TRP A 284 -3.01 -16.83 17.34
CA TRP A 284 -2.28 -16.33 16.18
C TRP A 284 -0.95 -17.07 16.00
N ARG A 285 -0.13 -17.16 17.04
CA ARG A 285 1.16 -17.85 16.98
C ARG A 285 0.98 -19.30 16.55
N ASP A 286 0.11 -20.03 17.22
CA ASP A 286 -0.09 -21.46 16.97
C ASP A 286 -0.62 -21.73 15.56
N HIS A 287 -1.49 -20.86 15.03
CA HIS A 287 -2.01 -20.94 13.66
C HIS A 287 -0.92 -20.71 12.61
N TRP A 288 -0.15 -19.62 12.73
CA TRP A 288 0.85 -19.25 11.72
C TRP A 288 2.14 -20.06 11.81
N GLU A 289 2.54 -20.55 12.98
CA GLU A 289 3.67 -21.49 13.12
C GLU A 289 3.40 -22.78 12.33
N GLN A 290 2.17 -23.30 12.34
CA GLN A 290 1.82 -24.50 11.57
C GLN A 290 1.87 -24.29 10.05
N LEU A 291 1.57 -23.07 9.59
CA LEU A 291 1.56 -22.71 8.17
C LEU A 291 2.95 -22.32 7.65
N LEU A 292 3.76 -21.63 8.46
CA LEU A 292 5.08 -21.12 8.09
C LEU A 292 6.23 -22.06 8.45
N GLY A 293 6.03 -23.02 9.35
CA GLY A 293 7.02 -24.01 9.77
C GLY A 293 7.21 -25.19 8.79
N LYS A 294 6.53 -25.16 7.64
CA LYS A 294 6.67 -26.11 6.53
C LYS A 294 7.46 -25.48 5.39
#